data_AF-A0A2U0H4S8-F1
#
_entry.id   AF-A0A2U0H4S8-F1
#
_cell.length_a   1.000
_cell.length_b   1.000
_cell.length_c   1.000
_cell.angle_alpha   90.00
_cell.angle_beta   90.00
_cell.angle_gamma   90.00
#
_symmetry.space_group_name_H-M   'P 1'
#
loop_
_entity.id
_entity.type
_entity.pdbx_description
1 polymer ?
#
loop_
_entity_poly.entity_id
_entity_poly.type
_entity_poly.pdbx_seq_one_letter_code
_entity_poly.pdbx_strand_id
1 'polypeptide(L)'
;MIMNLEIDQDWFLEGAFPAVVLGAEPGPQWCQAYAPLAEQGVGIAYGDLTETTLRKEVSLSFLEPVIEIVPRLSVVTIDRVLDVEVLERASALTNLVLQCNGPLRVDLSRLPLLREYQGRVTAGTASVLANPHLERLELTGRTPKKLPAIAAPLTTYRQIGGTPELPEFLHPERLTEVERAGSRTFDLTILRQFEQLQRFRLERCPDVTNVREIDSLRHLDSIVLQNCTTSESWANFTPPRHGYLTGLRPPLPKEFAARLHQLGWATDTA
;
A
#
# COMPACT_ATOMS: atom_id res chain seq x y z
N MET A 1 17.82 16.50 15.46
CA MET A 1 17.85 15.46 14.40
C MET A 1 16.48 15.48 13.72
N ILE A 2 16.33 16.33 12.72
CA ILE A 2 15.09 16.49 11.95
C ILE A 2 15.17 15.45 10.83
N MET A 3 14.39 14.38 10.93
CA MET A 3 14.13 13.53 9.77
C MET A 3 13.17 14.30 8.88
N ASN A 4 13.71 14.90 7.82
CA ASN A 4 12.91 15.34 6.69
C ASN A 4 12.36 14.06 6.04
N LEU A 5 11.10 13.75 6.31
CA LEU A 5 10.34 12.85 5.47
C LEU A 5 9.92 13.71 4.27
N GLU A 6 10.74 13.75 3.22
CA GLU A 6 10.28 14.19 1.91
C GLU A 6 9.14 13.23 1.53
N ILE A 7 7.90 13.72 1.63
CA ILE A 7 6.76 13.07 1.00
C ILE A 7 6.94 13.36 -0.48
N ASP A 8 7.40 12.34 -1.19
CA ASP A 8 7.58 12.35 -2.63
C ASP A 8 6.26 12.68 -3.32
N GLN A 9 6.17 13.87 -3.93
CA GLN A 9 4.97 14.32 -4.65
C GLN A 9 4.71 13.49 -5.92
N ASP A 10 5.68 12.69 -6.36
CA ASP A 10 5.53 11.81 -7.52
C ASP A 10 4.55 10.65 -7.27
N TRP A 11 4.22 10.34 -5.99
CA TRP A 11 3.22 9.32 -5.65
C TRP A 11 1.78 9.67 -6.07
N PHE A 12 1.49 10.95 -6.32
CA PHE A 12 0.16 11.39 -6.76
C PHE A 12 -0.03 11.30 -8.29
N LEU A 13 1.03 11.07 -9.07
CA LEU A 13 1.02 11.33 -10.52
C LEU A 13 0.98 10.09 -11.42
N GLU A 14 1.19 8.87 -10.92
CA GLU A 14 1.11 7.67 -11.77
C GLU A 14 -0.33 7.15 -12.01
N GLY A 15 -1.34 7.82 -11.44
CA GLY A 15 -2.75 7.53 -11.67
C GLY A 15 -3.58 8.81 -11.67
N ALA A 16 -3.46 9.63 -12.71
CA ALA A 16 -4.22 10.87 -12.87
C ALA A 16 -5.72 10.58 -13.03
N PHE A 17 -6.44 10.49 -11.90
CA PHE A 17 -7.90 10.46 -11.89
C PHE A 17 -8.45 11.89 -12.03
N PRO A 18 -9.69 12.07 -12.55
CA PRO A 18 -10.42 13.31 -12.38
C PRO A 18 -10.79 13.47 -10.90
N ALA A 19 -9.84 13.87 -10.07
CA ALA A 19 -10.06 14.15 -8.66
C ALA A 19 -10.74 15.51 -8.53
N VAL A 20 -11.96 15.54 -8.01
CA VAL A 20 -12.58 16.78 -7.54
C VAL A 20 -11.94 17.16 -6.21
N VAL A 21 -10.79 17.84 -6.25
CA VAL A 21 -10.09 18.30 -5.04
C VAL A 21 -10.93 19.37 -4.34
N LEU A 22 -11.53 18.99 -3.21
CA LEU A 22 -12.30 19.91 -2.38
C LEU A 22 -11.38 20.62 -1.39
N GLY A 23 -11.00 21.86 -1.69
CA GLY A 23 -10.25 22.73 -0.77
C GLY A 23 -11.11 23.37 0.33
N ALA A 24 -12.44 23.24 0.28
CA ALA A 24 -13.40 23.77 1.26
C ALA A 24 -14.64 22.86 1.37
N GLU A 25 -15.37 22.95 2.48
CA GLU A 25 -16.63 22.21 2.66
C GLU A 25 -17.63 22.55 1.54
N PRO A 26 -18.10 21.56 0.77
CA PRO A 26 -19.05 21.81 -0.31
C PRO A 26 -20.41 22.22 0.26
N GLY A 27 -20.94 23.36 -0.20
CA GLY A 27 -22.32 23.76 0.11
C GLY A 27 -23.36 22.83 -0.54
N PRO A 28 -24.64 22.86 -0.12
CA PRO A 28 -25.68 21.93 -0.57
C PRO A 28 -25.95 21.92 -2.09
N GLN A 29 -25.55 22.97 -2.81
CA GLN A 29 -25.65 23.04 -4.27
C GLN A 29 -24.66 22.10 -5.00
N TRP A 30 -23.66 21.57 -4.29
CA TRP A 30 -22.63 20.70 -4.83
C TRP A 30 -23.19 19.38 -5.37
N CYS A 31 -24.15 18.76 -4.67
CA CYS A 31 -24.72 17.48 -5.08
C CYS A 31 -25.36 17.54 -6.48
N GLN A 32 -25.96 18.68 -6.84
CA GLN A 32 -26.59 18.83 -8.17
C GLN A 32 -25.56 19.06 -9.28
N ALA A 33 -24.48 19.79 -8.99
CA ALA A 33 -23.47 20.13 -9.99
C ALA A 33 -22.51 18.97 -10.30
N TYR A 34 -22.23 18.12 -9.31
CA TYR A 34 -21.17 17.10 -9.40
C TYR A 34 -21.68 15.66 -9.42
N ALA A 35 -22.99 15.40 -9.28
CA ALA A 35 -23.56 14.04 -9.43
C ALA A 35 -23.12 13.32 -10.72
N PRO A 36 -23.07 13.97 -11.92
CA PRO A 36 -22.60 13.32 -13.14
C PRO A 36 -21.11 12.94 -13.12
N LEU A 37 -20.31 13.58 -12.24
CA LEU A 37 -18.88 13.31 -12.09
C LEU A 37 -18.60 12.27 -10.99
N ALA A 38 -19.54 12.08 -10.05
CA ALA A 38 -19.42 11.10 -8.96
C ALA A 38 -19.23 9.66 -9.49
N GLU A 39 -19.81 9.34 -10.65
CA GLU A 39 -19.63 8.06 -11.34
C GLU A 39 -18.17 7.79 -11.76
N GLN A 40 -17.34 8.83 -11.88
CA GLN A 40 -15.92 8.70 -12.24
C GLN A 40 -15.02 8.57 -11.00
N GLY A 41 -15.56 8.88 -9.81
CA GLY A 41 -14.86 8.88 -8.53
C GLY A 41 -14.85 10.25 -7.85
N VAL A 42 -14.55 10.24 -6.55
CA VAL A 42 -14.46 11.43 -5.69
C VAL A 42 -13.11 11.43 -4.98
N GLY A 43 -12.37 12.54 -5.05
CA GLY A 43 -11.06 12.67 -4.41
C GLY A 43 -11.00 13.88 -3.47
N ILE A 44 -11.01 13.64 -2.17
CA ILE A 44 -10.94 14.66 -1.14
C ILE A 44 -9.49 14.74 -0.66
N ALA A 45 -8.81 15.83 -1.01
CA ALA A 45 -7.45 16.11 -0.56
C ALA A 45 -7.41 17.49 0.10
N TYR A 46 -6.92 17.54 1.35
CA TYR A 46 -6.65 18.78 2.06
C TYR A 46 -5.13 18.97 2.13
N GLY A 47 -4.63 19.99 1.42
CA GLY A 47 -3.21 20.33 1.38
C GLY A 47 -2.73 20.99 2.68
N ASP A 48 -1.43 20.86 2.94
CA ASP A 48 -0.71 21.40 4.09
C ASP A 48 -0.80 22.94 4.08
N LEU A 49 -1.76 23.50 4.81
CA LEU A 49 -1.85 24.95 5.00
C LEU A 49 -0.74 25.35 5.98
N THR A 50 0.34 25.92 5.45
CA THR A 50 1.59 26.30 6.14
C THR A 50 1.45 27.40 7.22
N GLU A 51 0.26 27.65 7.74
CA GLU A 51 0.04 28.59 8.82
C GLU A 51 -0.74 27.90 9.93
N THR A 52 -0.10 27.69 11.09
CA THR A 52 -0.57 27.65 12.51
C THR A 52 -2.07 27.53 12.86
N THR A 53 -2.91 27.05 11.96
CA THR A 53 -4.36 27.08 12.03
C THR A 53 -4.87 25.76 12.59
N LEU A 54 -5.88 25.88 13.45
CA LEU A 54 -6.49 24.81 14.21
C LEU A 54 -6.70 23.55 13.36
N ARG A 55 -6.42 22.37 13.94
CA ARG A 55 -6.85 21.08 13.38
C ARG A 55 -8.30 21.22 12.94
N LYS A 56 -8.56 21.07 11.65
CA LYS A 56 -9.92 21.09 11.13
C LYS A 56 -10.49 19.69 11.33
N GLU A 57 -11.81 19.63 11.42
CA GLU A 57 -12.53 18.36 11.32
C GLU A 57 -13.14 18.33 9.92
N VAL A 58 -13.09 17.17 9.26
CA VAL A 58 -13.67 16.96 7.92
C VAL A 58 -14.81 15.97 8.08
N SER A 59 -16.05 16.44 7.97
CA SER A 59 -17.22 15.56 7.97
C SER A 59 -17.38 14.90 6.60
N LEU A 60 -17.64 13.60 6.55
CA LEU A 60 -18.04 12.91 5.30
C LEU A 60 -19.55 12.91 5.06
N SER A 61 -20.35 13.52 5.94
CA SER A 61 -21.83 13.57 5.80
C SER A 61 -22.29 14.28 4.53
N PHE A 62 -21.48 15.14 3.92
CA PHE A 62 -21.83 15.73 2.62
C PHE A 62 -21.90 14.70 1.48
N LEU A 63 -21.29 13.51 1.65
CA LEU A 63 -21.35 12.43 0.68
C LEU A 63 -22.65 11.62 0.76
N GLU A 64 -23.47 11.78 1.82
CA GLU A 64 -24.70 10.99 2.00
C GLU A 64 -25.60 10.89 0.76
N PRO A 65 -25.82 11.97 -0.04
CA PRO A 65 -26.71 11.91 -1.20
C PRO A 65 -26.16 11.12 -2.38
N VAL A 66 -24.84 10.86 -2.42
CA VAL A 66 -24.15 10.28 -3.58
C VAL A 66 -23.32 9.04 -3.25
N ILE A 67 -23.09 8.73 -1.97
CA ILE A 67 -22.13 7.68 -1.56
C ILE A 67 -22.46 6.30 -2.14
N GLU A 68 -23.75 6.00 -2.35
CA GLU A 68 -24.19 4.72 -2.91
C GLU A 68 -23.75 4.50 -4.37
N ILE A 69 -23.51 5.58 -5.12
CA ILE A 69 -23.14 5.52 -6.55
C ILE A 69 -21.66 5.84 -6.81
N VAL A 70 -20.88 6.17 -5.77
CA VAL A 70 -19.46 6.52 -5.92
C VAL A 70 -18.61 5.23 -5.99
N PRO A 71 -18.03 4.90 -7.15
CA PRO A 71 -17.25 3.67 -7.28
C PRO A 71 -15.82 3.82 -6.72
N ARG A 72 -15.32 5.05 -6.62
CA ARG A 72 -13.96 5.32 -6.16
C ARG A 72 -13.96 6.50 -5.22
N LEU A 73 -13.40 6.31 -4.04
CA LEU A 73 -13.29 7.37 -3.05
C LEU A 73 -11.85 7.45 -2.55
N SER A 74 -11.28 8.64 -2.59
CA SER A 74 -10.00 8.94 -1.95
C SER A 74 -10.18 10.02 -0.91
N VAL A 75 -9.80 9.74 0.34
CA VAL A 75 -9.80 10.69 1.46
C VAL A 75 -8.38 10.73 2.03
N VAL A 76 -7.64 11.78 1.69
CA VAL A 76 -6.26 12.00 2.13
C VAL A 76 -6.20 13.32 2.87
N THR A 77 -6.01 13.27 4.19
CA THR A 77 -5.98 14.46 5.03
C THR A 77 -5.18 14.24 6.31
N ILE A 78 -4.53 15.29 6.82
CA ILE A 78 -3.92 15.28 8.16
C ILE A 78 -4.93 15.56 9.28
N ASP A 79 -6.13 16.00 8.91
CA ASP A 79 -7.20 16.36 9.82
C ASP A 79 -7.95 15.13 10.34
N ARG A 80 -8.79 15.36 11.35
CA ARG A 80 -9.70 14.33 11.87
C ARG A 80 -10.89 14.23 10.93
N VAL A 81 -11.22 13.01 10.50
CA VAL A 81 -12.42 12.75 9.70
C VAL A 81 -13.57 12.35 10.62
N LEU A 82 -14.75 12.94 10.41
CA LEU A 82 -16.00 12.66 11.11
C LEU A 82 -16.99 11.97 10.17
N ASP A 83 -18.04 11.39 10.74
CA ASP A 83 -19.19 10.79 10.05
C ASP A 83 -18.78 9.71 9.02
N VAL A 84 -17.78 8.92 9.39
CA VAL A 84 -17.16 7.89 8.54
C VAL A 84 -18.07 6.68 8.30
N GLU A 85 -19.11 6.54 9.11
CA GLU A 85 -20.19 5.56 8.93
C GLU A 85 -20.95 5.76 7.61
N VAL A 86 -20.87 6.94 6.97
CA VAL A 86 -21.42 7.14 5.62
C VAL A 86 -20.85 6.13 4.62
N LEU A 87 -19.60 5.70 4.83
CA LEU A 87 -18.92 4.73 3.97
C LEU A 87 -19.58 3.35 4.01
N GLU A 88 -20.30 3.00 5.08
CA GLU A 88 -20.99 1.70 5.19
C GLU A 88 -22.15 1.56 4.18
N ARG A 89 -22.63 2.69 3.62
CA ARG A 89 -23.63 2.71 2.54
C ARG A 89 -23.03 2.68 1.14
N ALA A 90 -21.70 2.70 0.99
CA ALA A 90 -21.03 2.83 -0.29
C ALA A 90 -21.09 1.53 -1.12
N SER A 91 -22.29 1.16 -1.60
CA SER A 91 -22.56 -0.11 -2.25
C SER A 91 -21.88 -0.27 -3.62
N ALA A 92 -21.64 0.84 -4.33
CA ALA A 92 -20.88 0.87 -5.58
C ALA A 92 -19.34 0.90 -5.39
N LEU A 93 -18.84 1.10 -4.16
CA LEU A 93 -17.43 1.42 -3.93
C LEU A 93 -16.51 0.23 -4.23
N THR A 94 -15.70 0.38 -5.27
CA THR A 94 -14.69 -0.61 -5.69
C THR A 94 -13.28 -0.26 -5.21
N ASN A 95 -12.96 1.03 -5.07
CA ASN A 95 -11.62 1.49 -4.66
C ASN A 95 -11.74 2.53 -3.54
N LEU A 96 -11.06 2.29 -2.41
CA LEU A 96 -11.03 3.20 -1.28
C LEU A 96 -9.59 3.55 -0.89
N VAL A 97 -9.24 4.82 -0.96
CA VAL A 97 -8.04 5.36 -0.33
C VAL A 97 -8.47 6.11 0.93
N LEU A 98 -7.96 5.70 2.09
CA LEU A 98 -8.29 6.31 3.39
C LEU A 98 -7.02 6.55 4.19
N GLN A 99 -6.45 7.74 4.00
CA GLN A 99 -5.26 8.22 4.69
C GLN A 99 -5.61 9.43 5.53
N CYS A 100 -6.14 9.18 6.73
CA CYS A 100 -6.46 10.24 7.67
C CYS A 100 -5.95 9.98 9.08
N ASN A 101 -5.98 11.01 9.91
CA ASN A 101 -5.63 10.92 11.32
C ASN A 101 -6.88 10.72 12.19
N GLY A 102 -6.67 10.09 13.35
CA GLY A 102 -7.71 9.91 14.36
C GLY A 102 -8.37 8.52 14.34
N PRO A 103 -9.21 8.24 15.35
CA PRO A 103 -9.91 6.97 15.46
C PRO A 103 -11.06 6.95 14.45
N LEU A 104 -10.84 6.26 13.34
CA LEU A 104 -11.90 5.83 12.44
C LEU A 104 -12.62 4.65 13.08
N ARG A 105 -13.95 4.61 12.99
CA ARG A 105 -14.77 3.45 13.38
C ARG A 105 -15.75 3.19 12.27
N VAL A 106 -15.40 2.28 11.37
CA VAL A 106 -16.21 1.93 10.21
C VAL A 106 -16.05 0.44 9.90
N ASP A 107 -17.16 -0.25 9.64
CA ASP A 107 -17.12 -1.64 9.21
C ASP A 107 -16.98 -1.76 7.69
N LEU A 108 -15.74 -1.85 7.20
CA LEU A 108 -15.44 -2.00 5.77
C LEU A 108 -15.56 -3.45 5.30
N SER A 109 -15.81 -4.42 6.20
CA SER A 109 -15.90 -5.85 5.83
C SER A 109 -17.13 -6.17 4.98
N ARG A 110 -18.15 -5.30 5.02
CA ARG A 110 -19.47 -5.50 4.39
C ARG A 110 -19.63 -4.83 3.04
N LEU A 111 -18.61 -4.08 2.58
CA LEU A 111 -18.69 -3.38 1.30
C LEU A 111 -18.63 -4.39 0.15
N PRO A 112 -19.74 -4.60 -0.59
CA PRO A 112 -19.92 -5.78 -1.43
C PRO A 112 -19.07 -5.75 -2.70
N LEU A 113 -18.64 -4.56 -3.14
CA LEU A 113 -17.87 -4.39 -4.37
C LEU A 113 -16.43 -3.92 -4.11
N LEU A 114 -16.00 -3.77 -2.86
CA LEU A 114 -14.68 -3.24 -2.53
C LEU A 114 -13.58 -4.22 -2.98
N ARG A 115 -12.80 -3.82 -3.99
CA ARG A 115 -11.67 -4.60 -4.55
C ARG A 115 -10.32 -4.08 -4.11
N GLU A 116 -10.21 -2.77 -3.88
CA GLU A 116 -8.94 -2.14 -3.55
C GLU A 116 -9.06 -1.26 -2.32
N TYR A 117 -8.13 -1.43 -1.38
CA TYR A 117 -7.98 -0.55 -0.23
C TYR A 117 -6.53 -0.06 -0.11
N GLN A 118 -6.36 1.24 0.08
CA GLN A 118 -5.09 1.87 0.42
C GLN A 118 -5.27 2.75 1.65
N GLY A 119 -4.49 2.52 2.70
CA GLY A 119 -4.59 3.38 3.87
C GLY A 119 -3.90 2.85 5.11
N ARG A 120 -4.19 3.50 6.24
CA ARG A 120 -3.73 3.05 7.55
C ARG A 120 -4.70 2.03 8.12
N VAL A 121 -4.18 0.93 8.67
CA VAL A 121 -4.98 0.01 9.48
C VAL A 121 -4.89 0.44 10.94
N THR A 122 -6.03 0.86 11.48
CA THR A 122 -6.21 1.23 12.88
C THR A 122 -7.21 0.27 13.52
N ALA A 123 -7.43 0.38 14.84
CA ALA A 123 -8.41 -0.46 15.53
C ALA A 123 -9.82 -0.42 14.91
N GLY A 124 -10.23 0.71 14.31
CA GLY A 124 -11.56 0.80 13.67
C GLY A 124 -11.56 0.89 12.15
N THR A 125 -10.42 0.64 11.49
CA THR A 125 -10.38 0.25 10.05
C THR A 125 -9.91 -1.18 9.83
N ALA A 126 -9.53 -1.92 10.89
CA ALA A 126 -9.07 -3.31 10.80
C ALA A 126 -10.12 -4.27 10.20
N SER A 127 -11.40 -3.90 10.24
CA SER A 127 -12.50 -4.60 9.56
C SER A 127 -12.25 -4.81 8.06
N VAL A 128 -11.48 -3.92 7.41
CA VAL A 128 -11.15 -4.04 5.97
C VAL A 128 -10.43 -5.34 5.64
N LEU A 129 -9.62 -5.87 6.56
CA LEU A 129 -8.87 -7.12 6.37
C LEU A 129 -9.77 -8.35 6.30
N ALA A 130 -11.01 -8.24 6.80
CA ALA A 130 -12.03 -9.27 6.72
C ALA A 130 -12.94 -9.16 5.49
N ASN A 131 -12.75 -8.14 4.63
CA ASN A 131 -13.56 -8.00 3.42
C ASN A 131 -13.20 -9.11 2.41
N PRO A 132 -14.13 -10.00 2.03
CA PRO A 132 -13.82 -11.17 1.19
C PRO A 132 -13.62 -10.85 -0.29
N HIS A 133 -13.88 -9.61 -0.72
CA HIS A 133 -13.82 -9.19 -2.12
C HIS A 133 -12.54 -8.43 -2.48
N LEU A 134 -11.68 -8.12 -1.50
CA LEU A 134 -10.43 -7.42 -1.77
C LEU A 134 -9.51 -8.27 -2.67
N GLU A 135 -8.93 -7.59 -3.66
CA GLU A 135 -7.93 -8.09 -4.58
C GLU A 135 -6.59 -7.38 -4.37
N ARG A 136 -6.64 -6.10 -3.98
CA ARG A 136 -5.44 -5.29 -3.70
C ARG A 136 -5.52 -4.62 -2.35
N LEU A 137 -4.44 -4.73 -1.58
CA LEU A 137 -4.32 -4.13 -0.26
C LEU A 137 -3.00 -3.39 -0.12
N GLU A 138 -3.06 -2.09 0.11
CA GLU A 138 -1.90 -1.26 0.45
C GLU A 138 -2.04 -0.69 1.86
N LEU A 139 -1.11 -1.06 2.73
CA LEU A 139 -1.04 -0.60 4.10
C LEU A 139 0.10 0.40 4.26
N THR A 140 -0.20 1.58 4.82
CA THR A 140 0.81 2.61 5.09
C THR A 140 0.92 2.93 6.58
N GLY A 141 2.11 3.35 6.99
CA GLY A 141 2.37 3.86 8.33
C GLY A 141 2.56 2.75 9.38
N ARG A 142 2.15 3.03 10.62
CA ARG A 142 2.29 2.08 11.74
C ARG A 142 1.12 1.11 11.73
N THR A 143 1.41 -0.17 11.55
CA THR A 143 0.44 -1.25 11.75
C THR A 143 0.36 -1.65 13.23
N PRO A 144 -0.79 -2.16 13.70
CA PRO A 144 -0.89 -2.86 14.98
C PRO A 144 0.14 -3.98 15.08
N LYS A 145 0.60 -4.29 16.30
CA LYS A 145 1.58 -5.37 16.54
C LYS A 145 1.10 -6.74 16.03
N LYS A 146 -0.21 -6.96 16.07
CA LYS A 146 -0.86 -8.16 15.58
C LYS A 146 -2.00 -7.73 14.66
N LEU A 147 -1.89 -8.07 13.38
CA LEU A 147 -2.97 -7.91 12.42
C LEU A 147 -3.89 -9.14 12.49
N PRO A 148 -5.21 -8.96 12.33
CA PRO A 148 -6.10 -10.05 11.96
C PRO A 148 -5.63 -10.77 10.70
N ALA A 149 -6.01 -12.04 10.55
CA ALA A 149 -5.83 -12.76 9.31
C ALA A 149 -6.59 -12.07 8.17
N ILE A 150 -5.98 -12.02 6.99
CA ILE A 150 -6.59 -11.48 5.78
C ILE A 150 -7.40 -12.58 5.13
N ALA A 151 -8.73 -12.40 5.11
CA ALA A 151 -9.66 -13.37 4.53
C ALA A 151 -9.75 -13.28 3.01
N ALA A 152 -9.32 -12.15 2.44
CA ALA A 152 -9.49 -11.88 1.02
C ALA A 152 -8.49 -12.67 0.14
N PRO A 153 -8.90 -13.09 -1.07
CA PRO A 153 -8.03 -13.73 -2.05
C PRO A 153 -7.16 -12.71 -2.80
N LEU A 154 -6.29 -12.00 -2.07
CA LEU A 154 -5.46 -10.92 -2.61
C LEU A 154 -4.56 -11.39 -3.76
N THR A 155 -4.47 -10.59 -4.81
CA THR A 155 -3.47 -10.74 -5.88
C THR A 155 -2.27 -9.85 -5.64
N THR A 156 -2.47 -8.71 -4.95
CA THR A 156 -1.45 -7.70 -4.67
C THR A 156 -1.50 -7.28 -3.21
N TYR A 157 -0.33 -7.32 -2.56
CA TYR A 157 -0.17 -6.85 -1.19
C TYR A 157 1.01 -5.91 -1.09
N ARG A 158 0.78 -4.71 -0.52
CA ARG A 158 1.81 -3.71 -0.27
C ARG A 158 1.76 -3.26 1.18
N GLN A 159 2.91 -3.20 1.83
CA GLN A 159 3.01 -2.60 3.16
C GLN A 159 4.23 -1.70 3.27
N ILE A 160 3.99 -0.42 3.58
CA ILE A 160 5.01 0.60 3.78
C ILE A 160 5.01 1.01 5.26
N GLY A 161 6.07 0.60 5.96
CA GLY A 161 6.21 0.76 7.41
C GLY A 161 5.63 -0.40 8.21
N GLY A 162 5.46 -0.20 9.51
CA GLY A 162 4.80 -1.17 10.40
C GLY A 162 5.72 -2.25 10.96
N THR A 163 5.13 -3.41 11.28
CA THR A 163 5.79 -4.55 11.91
C THR A 163 6.63 -5.38 10.94
N PRO A 164 7.71 -6.04 11.42
CA PRO A 164 8.51 -6.94 10.59
C PRO A 164 7.73 -8.18 10.13
N GLU A 165 6.71 -8.60 10.88
CA GLU A 165 5.86 -9.73 10.51
C GLU A 165 4.85 -9.34 9.45
N LEU A 166 4.63 -10.24 8.48
CA LEU A 166 3.48 -10.19 7.56
C LEU A 166 2.23 -10.67 8.30
N PRO A 167 1.04 -10.19 7.90
CA PRO A 167 -0.22 -10.78 8.37
C PRO A 167 -0.33 -12.24 7.91
N GLU A 168 -1.16 -13.01 8.59
CA GLU A 168 -1.61 -14.31 8.11
C GLU A 168 -2.54 -14.11 6.92
N PHE A 169 -2.29 -14.80 5.82
CA PHE A 169 -3.15 -14.81 4.64
C PHE A 169 -3.92 -16.13 4.60
N LEU A 170 -5.25 -16.10 4.44
CA LEU A 170 -6.03 -17.32 4.29
C LEU A 170 -5.94 -17.93 2.88
N HIS A 171 -5.53 -17.13 1.90
CA HIS A 171 -5.38 -17.51 0.48
C HIS A 171 -4.02 -17.05 -0.09
N PRO A 172 -2.88 -17.45 0.51
CA PRO A 172 -1.56 -17.00 0.09
C PRO A 172 -1.21 -17.44 -1.34
N GLU A 173 -1.81 -18.51 -1.84
CA GLU A 173 -1.60 -19.07 -3.18
C GLU A 173 -2.03 -18.13 -4.31
N ARG A 174 -2.82 -17.08 -4.01
CA ARG A 174 -3.30 -16.10 -5.00
C ARG A 174 -2.42 -14.87 -5.14
N LEU A 175 -1.50 -14.64 -4.21
CA LEU A 175 -0.63 -13.48 -4.24
C LEU A 175 0.39 -13.62 -5.37
N THR A 176 0.34 -12.66 -6.29
CA THR A 176 1.26 -12.55 -7.43
C THR A 176 2.27 -11.43 -7.23
N GLU A 177 1.95 -10.46 -6.38
CA GLU A 177 2.78 -9.28 -6.13
C GLU A 177 2.80 -8.94 -4.64
N VAL A 178 4.02 -8.85 -4.09
CA VAL A 178 4.27 -8.47 -2.70
C VAL A 178 5.30 -7.33 -2.67
N GLU A 179 4.92 -6.21 -2.07
CA GLU A 179 5.83 -5.10 -1.78
C GLU A 179 5.90 -4.82 -0.28
N ARG A 180 7.12 -4.67 0.22
CA ARG A 180 7.41 -4.36 1.62
C ARG A 180 8.46 -3.25 1.69
N ALA A 181 8.20 -2.23 2.50
CA ALA A 181 9.14 -1.14 2.69
C ALA A 181 9.30 -0.78 4.18
N GLY A 182 10.52 -0.55 4.63
CA GLY A 182 10.81 0.02 5.95
C GLY A 182 10.69 -0.93 7.14
N SER A 183 10.71 -2.24 6.92
CA SER A 183 10.89 -3.23 8.00
C SER A 183 12.35 -3.28 8.43
N ARG A 184 12.64 -3.46 9.72
CA ARG A 184 14.04 -3.58 10.21
C ARG A 184 14.71 -4.88 9.77
N THR A 185 13.93 -5.96 9.72
CA THR A 185 14.38 -7.28 9.31
C THR A 185 13.30 -7.92 8.44
N PHE A 186 13.70 -8.78 7.51
CA PHE A 186 12.79 -9.53 6.66
C PHE A 186 13.40 -10.89 6.30
N ASP A 187 12.74 -11.97 6.75
CA ASP A 187 13.10 -13.34 6.45
C ASP A 187 12.38 -13.81 5.18
N LEU A 188 13.14 -14.09 4.12
CA LEU A 188 12.58 -14.48 2.83
C LEU A 188 11.95 -15.88 2.81
N THR A 189 12.16 -16.71 3.84
CA THR A 189 11.48 -18.00 4.00
C THR A 189 9.96 -17.84 3.99
N ILE A 190 9.46 -16.70 4.47
CA ILE A 190 8.03 -16.40 4.48
C ILE A 190 7.40 -16.38 3.08
N LEU A 191 8.20 -16.14 2.03
CA LEU A 191 7.71 -16.08 0.66
C LEU A 191 7.33 -17.45 0.10
N ARG A 192 7.78 -18.55 0.72
CA ARG A 192 7.46 -19.92 0.28
C ARG A 192 5.96 -20.23 0.24
N GLN A 193 5.16 -19.50 1.02
CA GLN A 193 3.71 -19.66 1.04
C GLN A 193 3.03 -19.06 -0.21
N PHE A 194 3.72 -18.17 -0.94
CA PHE A 194 3.18 -17.47 -2.11
C PHE A 194 3.57 -18.23 -3.39
N GLU A 195 2.94 -19.38 -3.62
CA GLU A 195 3.30 -20.28 -4.72
C GLU A 195 3.24 -19.61 -6.11
N GLN A 196 2.37 -18.61 -6.29
CA GLN A 196 2.16 -17.88 -7.54
C GLN A 196 2.87 -16.51 -7.57
N LEU A 197 3.83 -16.25 -6.66
CA LEU A 197 4.52 -14.97 -6.59
C LEU A 197 5.35 -14.72 -7.84
N GLN A 198 5.00 -13.66 -8.57
CA GLN A 198 5.67 -13.22 -9.80
C GLN A 198 6.56 -12.00 -9.56
N ARG A 199 6.14 -11.12 -8.65
CA ARG A 199 6.85 -9.87 -8.36
C ARG A 199 7.05 -9.70 -6.87
N PHE A 200 8.30 -9.47 -6.48
CA PHE A 200 8.65 -9.16 -5.11
C PHE A 200 9.48 -7.88 -5.03
N ARG A 201 9.05 -6.94 -4.19
CA ARG A 201 9.77 -5.69 -3.92
C ARG A 201 10.02 -5.55 -2.43
N LEU A 202 11.28 -5.35 -2.06
CA LEU A 202 11.69 -5.07 -0.69
C LEU A 202 12.55 -3.82 -0.67
N GLU A 203 12.13 -2.85 0.14
CA GLU A 203 12.83 -1.58 0.27
C GLU A 203 13.22 -1.25 1.70
N ARG A 204 14.38 -0.61 1.85
CA ARG A 204 14.84 -0.02 3.11
C ARG A 204 14.81 -1.06 4.25
N CYS A 205 15.21 -2.29 3.94
CA CYS A 205 15.26 -3.40 4.90
C CYS A 205 16.70 -3.68 5.30
N PRO A 206 17.18 -3.16 6.45
CA PRO A 206 18.57 -3.24 6.80
C PRO A 206 19.03 -4.62 7.24
N ASP A 207 18.17 -5.63 7.32
CA ASP A 207 18.57 -7.00 7.63
C ASP A 207 17.68 -8.01 6.89
N VAL A 208 18.12 -8.46 5.74
CA VAL A 208 17.43 -9.47 4.93
C VAL A 208 18.12 -10.82 5.15
N THR A 209 17.34 -11.82 5.56
CA THR A 209 17.82 -13.19 5.83
C THR A 209 17.18 -14.21 4.89
N ASN A 210 17.83 -15.36 4.79
CA ASN A 210 17.48 -16.50 3.96
C ASN A 210 17.35 -16.15 2.47
N VAL A 211 18.34 -15.44 1.92
CA VAL A 211 18.29 -14.98 0.50
C VAL A 211 18.25 -16.13 -0.51
N ARG A 212 18.69 -17.32 -0.11
CA ARG A 212 18.60 -18.54 -0.93
C ARG A 212 17.17 -18.98 -1.19
N GLU A 213 16.20 -18.52 -0.41
CA GLU A 213 14.80 -18.91 -0.57
C GLU A 213 14.18 -18.39 -1.85
N ILE A 214 14.77 -17.37 -2.45
CA ILE A 214 14.38 -16.87 -3.76
C ILE A 214 14.48 -17.96 -4.83
N ASP A 215 15.46 -18.87 -4.74
CA ASP A 215 15.62 -19.99 -5.70
C ASP A 215 14.42 -20.96 -5.67
N SER A 216 13.63 -20.97 -4.59
CA SER A 216 12.43 -21.82 -4.47
C SER A 216 11.20 -21.24 -5.16
N LEU A 217 11.21 -19.94 -5.51
CA LEU A 217 10.08 -19.21 -6.06
C LEU A 217 10.02 -19.37 -7.59
N ARG A 218 9.49 -20.51 -8.04
CA ARG A 218 9.52 -20.94 -9.45
C ARG A 218 8.82 -20.01 -10.44
N HIS A 219 7.89 -19.20 -9.96
CA HIS A 219 7.11 -18.26 -10.76
C HIS A 219 7.63 -16.82 -10.67
N LEU A 220 8.71 -16.58 -9.91
CA LEU A 220 9.23 -15.24 -9.69
C LEU A 220 9.90 -14.73 -10.97
N ASP A 221 9.29 -13.72 -11.57
CA ASP A 221 9.77 -13.09 -12.79
C ASP A 221 10.56 -11.81 -12.52
N SER A 222 10.25 -11.13 -11.41
CA SER A 222 10.85 -9.84 -11.04
C SER A 222 11.13 -9.75 -9.55
N ILE A 223 12.36 -9.37 -9.21
CA ILE A 223 12.73 -9.02 -7.83
C ILE A 223 13.38 -7.64 -7.76
N VAL A 224 12.94 -6.84 -6.79
CA VAL A 224 13.48 -5.52 -6.49
C VAL A 224 13.96 -5.49 -5.06
N LEU A 225 15.26 -5.31 -4.85
CA LEU A 225 15.83 -5.06 -3.52
C LEU A 225 16.51 -3.70 -3.52
N GLN A 226 15.94 -2.76 -2.77
CA GLN A 226 16.43 -1.39 -2.71
C GLN A 226 16.82 -0.99 -1.30
N ASN A 227 18.04 -0.45 -1.12
CA ASN A 227 18.53 0.01 0.18
C ASN A 227 18.41 -1.06 1.28
N CYS A 228 18.68 -2.31 0.92
CA CYS A 228 18.64 -3.44 1.84
C CYS A 228 20.05 -3.83 2.28
N THR A 229 20.18 -4.43 3.47
CA THR A 229 21.44 -5.09 3.85
C THR A 229 21.23 -6.56 4.14
N THR A 230 22.23 -7.38 3.84
CA THR A 230 22.21 -8.81 4.19
C THR A 230 23.60 -9.24 4.64
N SER A 231 23.64 -10.14 5.63
CA SER A 231 24.87 -10.78 6.07
C SER A 231 25.22 -12.03 5.25
N GLU A 232 24.32 -12.48 4.38
CA GLU A 232 24.48 -13.69 3.59
C GLU A 232 25.23 -13.45 2.29
N SER A 233 25.93 -14.51 1.84
CA SER A 233 26.66 -14.47 0.57
C SER A 233 25.73 -14.68 -0.62
N TRP A 234 25.80 -13.77 -1.58
CA TRP A 234 25.11 -13.84 -2.88
C TRP A 234 25.77 -14.79 -3.89
N ALA A 235 26.92 -15.39 -3.57
CA ALA A 235 27.72 -16.15 -4.55
C ALA A 235 26.93 -17.29 -5.24
N ASN A 236 26.02 -17.93 -4.49
CA ASN A 236 25.22 -19.05 -4.96
C ASN A 236 23.81 -18.67 -5.41
N PHE A 237 23.48 -17.38 -5.46
CA PHE A 237 22.15 -16.91 -5.86
C PHE A 237 21.90 -17.16 -7.35
N THR A 238 20.77 -17.81 -7.68
CA THR A 238 20.33 -17.99 -9.05
C THR A 238 19.27 -16.94 -9.39
N PRO A 239 19.64 -15.87 -10.12
CA PRO A 239 18.72 -14.77 -10.38
C PRO A 239 17.49 -15.21 -11.21
N PRO A 240 16.28 -14.71 -10.88
CA PRO A 240 15.13 -14.77 -11.79
C PRO A 240 15.36 -14.01 -13.11
N ARG A 241 14.38 -14.06 -14.03
CA ARG A 241 14.47 -13.48 -15.38
C ARG A 241 14.77 -11.98 -15.36
N HIS A 242 14.07 -11.23 -14.51
CA HIS A 242 14.28 -9.80 -14.35
C HIS A 242 14.59 -9.50 -12.89
N GLY A 243 15.41 -8.49 -12.67
CA GLY A 243 15.65 -8.00 -11.34
C GLY A 243 16.36 -6.66 -11.31
N TYR A 244 16.13 -5.97 -10.20
CA TYR A 244 16.69 -4.66 -9.90
C TYR A 244 17.27 -4.68 -8.50
N LEU A 245 18.59 -4.52 -8.39
CA LEU A 245 19.30 -4.47 -7.11
C LEU A 245 20.01 -3.13 -6.97
N THR A 246 19.56 -2.30 -6.04
CA THR A 246 20.14 -0.97 -5.80
C THR A 246 20.35 -0.71 -4.32
N GLY A 247 21.41 0.02 -3.98
CA GLY A 247 21.69 0.42 -2.60
C GLY A 247 21.93 -0.75 -1.64
N LEU A 248 22.34 -1.92 -2.14
CA LEU A 248 22.65 -3.08 -1.31
C LEU A 248 23.90 -2.82 -0.44
N ARG A 249 23.86 -3.26 0.82
CA ARG A 249 25.01 -3.25 1.72
C ARG A 249 25.27 -4.65 2.32
N PRO A 250 26.51 -5.15 2.33
CA PRO A 250 27.65 -4.63 1.57
C PRO A 250 27.36 -4.64 0.05
N PRO A 251 28.09 -3.86 -0.76
CA PRO A 251 27.96 -3.89 -2.22
C PRO A 251 28.15 -5.30 -2.78
N LEU A 252 27.50 -5.58 -3.91
CA LEU A 252 27.63 -6.87 -4.59
C LEU A 252 29.09 -7.12 -5.01
N PRO A 253 29.61 -8.36 -4.88
CA PRO A 253 30.89 -8.72 -5.48
C PRO A 253 30.89 -8.41 -6.99
N LYS A 254 31.97 -7.81 -7.50
CA LYS A 254 32.05 -7.35 -8.90
C LYS A 254 31.71 -8.44 -9.92
N GLU A 255 32.20 -9.66 -9.71
CA GLU A 255 31.93 -10.80 -10.58
C GLU A 255 30.45 -11.17 -10.61
N PHE A 256 29.78 -11.10 -9.46
CA PHE A 256 28.35 -11.36 -9.35
C PHE A 256 27.53 -10.25 -10.02
N ALA A 257 27.87 -8.98 -9.80
CA ALA A 257 27.22 -7.85 -10.49
C ALA A 257 27.38 -7.94 -12.02
N ALA A 258 28.57 -8.30 -12.51
CA ALA A 258 28.80 -8.52 -13.94
C ALA A 258 27.93 -9.67 -14.49
N ARG A 259 27.78 -10.77 -13.75
CA ARG A 259 26.87 -11.88 -14.11
C ARG A 259 25.42 -11.41 -14.21
N LEU A 260 24.95 -10.60 -13.26
CA LEU A 260 23.59 -10.04 -13.29
C LEU A 260 23.37 -9.14 -14.51
N HIS A 261 24.32 -8.24 -14.83
CA HIS A 261 24.23 -7.40 -16.01
C HIS A 261 24.17 -8.19 -17.33
N GLN A 262 24.91 -9.30 -17.44
CA GLN A 262 24.81 -10.20 -18.60
C GLN A 262 23.42 -10.84 -18.76
N LEU A 263 22.68 -10.97 -17.66
CA LEU A 263 21.31 -11.46 -17.63
C LEU A 263 20.27 -10.33 -17.80
N GLY A 264 20.71 -9.10 -18.09
CA GLY A 264 19.83 -7.94 -18.30
C GLY A 264 19.31 -7.29 -17.01
N TRP A 265 19.89 -7.63 -15.86
CA TRP A 265 19.53 -6.98 -14.60
C TRP A 265 20.12 -5.57 -14.53
N ALA A 266 19.36 -4.68 -13.91
CA ALA A 266 19.87 -3.37 -13.52
C ALA A 266 20.40 -3.46 -12.09
N THR A 267 21.69 -3.14 -11.94
CA THR A 267 22.35 -3.07 -10.63
C THR A 267 23.08 -1.75 -10.51
N ASP A 268 22.95 -1.07 -9.37
CA ASP A 268 23.80 0.08 -9.08
C ASP A 268 25.12 -0.44 -8.50
N THR A 269 26.18 -0.42 -9.31
CA THR A 269 27.54 -0.59 -8.81
C THR A 269 27.94 0.71 -8.12
N ALA A 270 27.90 0.73 -6.79
CA ALA A 270 28.52 1.78 -5.99
C ALA A 270 30.03 1.85 -6.22
#